data_AF-A0A1C5FGV2-F1
#
_entry.id   AF-A0A1C5FGV2-F1
#
_cell.length_a   1.000
_cell.length_b   1.000
_cell.length_c   1.000
_cell.angle_alpha   90.00
_cell.angle_beta   90.00
_cell.angle_gamma   90.00
#
_symmetry.space_group_name_H-M   'P 1'
#
loop_
_entity.id
_entity.type
_entity.pdbx_description
1 polymer ?
#
loop_
_entity_poly.entity_id
_entity_poly.type
_entity_poly.pdbx_seq_one_letter_code
_entity_poly.pdbx_strand_id
1 'polypeptide(L)'
;MRNGRSAPEAAIPDAATIEHVTGHLAPRVTVTLPGGRVTEGRLHARRRDADGRWQYQVTVELPSGLVHPIAGEDYSQVVTDRAGATGWVLQTFPAGHAVVHEAGCWVPSGHLGAASREQAADLIARGRAEPCDVCKPEP
;
A
#
# COMPACT_ATOMS: atom_id res chain seq x y z
N MET A 1 5.58 -53.39 -37.70
CA MET A 1 6.32 -52.87 -36.54
C MET A 1 6.09 -51.36 -36.49
N ARG A 2 5.54 -50.83 -35.39
CA ARG A 2 5.02 -49.46 -35.27
C ARG A 2 6.15 -48.49 -34.91
N ASN A 3 6.37 -47.47 -35.72
CA ASN A 3 7.23 -46.32 -35.40
C ASN A 3 6.49 -45.40 -34.41
N GLY A 4 6.90 -45.42 -33.15
CA GLY A 4 6.46 -44.45 -32.14
C GLY A 4 7.14 -43.10 -32.37
N ARG A 5 6.39 -42.14 -32.90
CA ARG A 5 6.76 -40.71 -32.79
C ARG A 5 6.42 -40.29 -31.37
N SER A 6 7.44 -40.02 -30.55
CA SER A 6 7.28 -39.29 -29.29
C SER A 6 6.65 -37.94 -29.60
N ALA A 7 5.57 -37.61 -28.88
CA ALA A 7 4.97 -36.28 -28.91
C ALA A 7 5.98 -35.25 -28.37
N PRO A 8 5.98 -34.01 -28.89
CA PRO A 8 6.78 -32.95 -28.28
C PRO A 8 6.29 -32.70 -26.86
N GLU A 9 7.22 -32.79 -25.92
CA GLU A 9 7.07 -32.35 -24.53
C GLU A 9 6.60 -30.89 -24.55
N ALA A 10 5.40 -30.65 -24.05
CA ALA A 10 4.84 -29.31 -23.99
C ALA A 10 5.76 -28.45 -23.13
N ALA A 11 6.35 -27.42 -23.75
CA ALA A 11 7.12 -26.41 -23.03
C ALA A 11 6.29 -25.90 -21.85
N ILE A 12 6.81 -26.06 -20.64
CA ILE A 12 6.22 -25.47 -19.43
C ILE A 12 6.14 -23.96 -19.70
N PRO A 13 4.94 -23.33 -19.66
CA PRO A 13 4.84 -21.91 -19.90
C PRO A 13 5.71 -21.16 -18.89
N ASP A 14 6.50 -20.24 -19.43
CA ASP A 14 7.47 -19.41 -18.74
C ASP A 14 6.89 -18.86 -17.43
N ALA A 15 7.64 -18.99 -16.35
CA ALA A 15 7.17 -18.67 -15.00
C ALA A 15 6.63 -17.24 -14.93
N ALA A 16 5.45 -17.08 -14.31
CA ALA A 16 4.78 -15.80 -14.08
C ALA A 16 5.72 -14.82 -13.34
N THR A 17 6.44 -14.00 -14.10
CA THR A 17 7.39 -13.04 -13.54
C THR A 17 6.60 -11.91 -12.87
N ILE A 18 6.94 -11.62 -11.62
CA ILE A 18 6.36 -10.51 -10.87
C ILE A 18 7.18 -9.27 -11.17
N GLU A 19 6.55 -8.31 -11.83
CA GLU A 19 7.09 -6.97 -12.05
C GLU A 19 6.67 -6.09 -10.87
N HIS A 20 7.62 -5.77 -10.00
CA HIS A 20 7.41 -4.78 -8.95
C HIS A 20 7.46 -3.37 -9.52
N VAL A 21 6.58 -2.49 -9.03
CA VAL A 21 6.65 -1.08 -9.39
C VAL A 21 7.85 -0.46 -8.69
N THR A 22 8.87 -0.11 -9.48
CA THR A 22 10.09 0.54 -9.00
C THR A 22 9.91 2.05 -8.98
N GLY A 23 9.36 2.56 -7.88
CA GLY A 23 9.23 3.99 -7.61
C GLY A 23 9.12 4.21 -6.10
N HIS A 24 9.63 5.33 -5.60
CA HIS A 24 9.58 5.62 -4.16
C HIS A 24 8.15 5.76 -3.64
N LEU A 25 7.21 6.06 -4.54
CA LEU A 25 5.76 6.08 -4.33
C LEU A 25 5.09 5.10 -5.30
N ALA A 26 4.38 4.11 -4.75
CA ALA A 26 3.51 3.24 -5.54
C ALA A 26 2.43 4.09 -6.26
N PRO A 27 2.24 3.94 -7.59
CA PRO A 27 1.24 4.69 -8.33
C PRO A 27 -0.17 4.51 -7.75
N ARG A 28 -0.93 5.60 -7.72
CA ARG A 28 -2.35 5.58 -7.36
C ARG A 28 -3.15 5.01 -8.53
N VAL A 29 -4.08 4.10 -8.23
CA VAL A 29 -4.95 3.44 -9.19
C VAL A 29 -6.39 3.46 -8.71
N THR A 30 -7.33 3.37 -9.64
CA THR A 30 -8.75 3.15 -9.34
C THR A 30 -9.04 1.66 -9.36
N VAL A 31 -9.70 1.16 -8.31
CA VAL A 31 -10.06 -0.25 -8.12
C VAL A 31 -11.58 -0.37 -8.09
N THR A 32 -12.14 -1.23 -8.96
CA THR A 32 -13.54 -1.61 -8.90
C THR A 32 -13.68 -2.89 -8.07
N LEU A 33 -14.39 -2.80 -6.94
CA LEU A 33 -14.66 -3.90 -6.04
C LEU A 33 -15.88 -4.72 -6.52
N PRO A 34 -16.02 -5.99 -6.08
CA PRO A 34 -17.24 -6.76 -6.28
C PRO A 34 -18.49 -5.95 -5.88
N GLY A 35 -19.53 -5.98 -6.72
CA GLY A 35 -20.71 -5.14 -6.55
C GLY A 35 -20.59 -3.72 -7.14
N GLY A 36 -19.53 -3.42 -7.89
CA GLY A 36 -19.41 -2.20 -8.71
C GLY A 36 -18.99 -0.95 -7.94
N ARG A 37 -18.65 -1.07 -6.65
CA ARG A 37 -18.10 0.07 -5.88
C ARG A 37 -16.71 0.41 -6.38
N VAL A 38 -16.37 1.68 -6.36
CA VAL A 38 -15.06 2.18 -6.80
C VAL A 38 -14.32 2.77 -5.61
N THR A 39 -13.05 2.42 -5.48
CA THR A 39 -12.12 2.99 -4.49
C THR A 39 -10.79 3.29 -5.16
N GLU A 40 -9.92 4.01 -4.47
CA GLU A 40 -8.53 4.17 -4.88
C GLU A 40 -7.64 3.18 -4.14
N GLY A 41 -6.51 2.84 -4.76
CA GLY A 41 -5.51 1.97 -4.19
C GLY A 41 -4.11 2.30 -4.68
N ARG A 42 -3.13 1.60 -4.13
CA ARG A 42 -1.72 1.71 -4.50
C ARG A 42 -1.28 0.47 -5.24
N LEU A 43 -0.68 0.66 -6.41
CA LEU A 43 -0.19 -0.44 -7.22
C LEU A 43 1.24 -0.81 -6.82
N HIS A 44 1.43 -2.04 -6.35
CA HIS A 44 2.73 -2.54 -5.89
C HIS A 44 3.43 -3.42 -6.92
N ALA A 45 2.67 -4.27 -7.61
CA ALA A 45 3.24 -5.20 -8.58
C ALA A 45 2.19 -5.61 -9.61
N ARG A 46 2.66 -6.13 -10.74
CA ARG A 46 1.83 -6.87 -11.69
C ARG A 46 2.53 -8.16 -12.10
N ARG A 47 1.76 -9.18 -12.42
CA ARG A 47 2.25 -10.42 -13.03
C ARG A 47 1.36 -10.82 -14.18
N ARG A 48 1.93 -11.55 -15.13
CA ARG A 48 1.16 -12.17 -16.21
C ARG A 48 1.07 -13.67 -15.95
N ASP A 49 -0.14 -14.20 -15.87
CA ASP A 49 -0.36 -15.63 -15.69
C ASP A 49 -0.06 -16.40 -16.98
N ALA A 50 0.00 -17.74 -16.89
CA ALA A 50 0.19 -18.64 -18.03
C ALA A 50 -0.86 -18.45 -19.14
N ASP A 51 -2.09 -18.05 -18.78
CA ASP A 51 -3.16 -17.74 -19.74
C ASP A 51 -3.02 -16.35 -20.40
N GLY A 52 -1.94 -15.62 -20.11
CA GLY A 52 -1.68 -14.28 -20.64
C GLY A 52 -2.45 -13.15 -19.97
N ARG A 53 -3.25 -13.45 -18.93
CA ARG A 53 -4.00 -12.45 -18.13
C ARG A 53 -3.08 -11.69 -17.18
N TRP A 54 -3.30 -10.39 -17.03
CA TRP A 54 -2.60 -9.58 -16.03
C TRP A 54 -3.29 -9.68 -14.68
N GLN A 55 -2.50 -9.90 -13.63
CA GLN A 55 -2.90 -9.72 -12.24
C GLN A 55 -2.11 -8.57 -11.63
N TYR A 56 -2.78 -7.79 -10.78
CA TYR A 56 -2.19 -6.64 -10.10
C TYR A 56 -2.25 -6.86 -8.59
N GLN A 57 -1.16 -6.56 -7.90
CA GLN A 57 -1.12 -6.49 -6.45
C GLN A 57 -1.37 -5.04 -6.04
N VAL A 58 -2.50 -4.80 -5.39
CA VAL A 58 -2.94 -3.47 -4.94
C VAL A 58 -3.21 -3.47 -3.44
N THR A 59 -2.89 -2.36 -2.77
CA THR A 59 -3.35 -2.09 -1.40
C THR A 59 -4.45 -1.04 -1.46
N VAL A 60 -5.54 -1.26 -0.72
CA VAL A 60 -6.63 -0.28 -0.55
C VAL A 60 -6.76 0.06 0.93
N GLU A 61 -7.07 1.32 1.22
CA GLU A 61 -7.37 1.78 2.58
C GLU A 61 -8.88 1.93 2.70
N LEU A 62 -9.47 1.38 3.77
CA LEU A 62 -10.91 1.38 3.99
C LEU A 62 -11.24 1.88 5.40
N PRO A 63 -12.38 2.57 5.60
CA PRO A 63 -12.87 2.90 6.93
C PRO A 63 -12.99 1.65 7.81
N SER A 64 -12.55 1.73 9.08
CA SER A 64 -12.54 0.59 10.00
C SER A 64 -13.93 -0.03 10.18
N GLY A 65 -15.00 0.77 10.18
CA GLY A 65 -16.38 0.28 10.26
C GLY A 65 -16.85 -0.58 9.07
N LEU A 66 -16.09 -0.61 7.96
CA LEU A 66 -16.35 -1.46 6.80
C LEU A 66 -15.48 -2.74 6.79
N VAL A 67 -14.56 -2.88 7.75
CA VAL A 67 -13.64 -4.00 7.84
C VAL A 67 -14.07 -4.88 9.02
N HIS A 68 -14.34 -6.16 8.74
CA HIS A 68 -14.79 -7.11 9.74
C HIS A 68 -13.77 -8.24 9.90
N PRO A 69 -13.37 -8.60 11.13
CA PRO A 69 -12.54 -9.77 11.40
C PRO A 69 -13.15 -11.06 10.84
N ILE A 70 -12.31 -11.97 10.34
CA ILE A 70 -12.74 -13.33 10.00
C ILE A 70 -12.92 -14.12 11.31
N ALA A 71 -14.07 -14.80 11.43
CA ALA A 71 -14.38 -15.57 12.63
C ALA A 71 -13.34 -16.68 12.87
N GLY A 72 -12.77 -16.72 14.08
CA GLY A 72 -11.81 -17.75 14.51
C GLY A 72 -10.33 -17.39 14.38
N GLU A 73 -9.99 -16.27 13.76
CA GLU A 73 -8.60 -15.78 13.70
C GLU A 73 -8.29 -14.80 14.84
N ASP A 74 -7.01 -14.68 15.23
CA ASP A 74 -6.56 -13.80 16.31
C ASP A 74 -6.27 -12.39 15.78
N TYR A 75 -7.11 -11.43 16.18
CA TYR A 75 -6.96 -10.00 15.87
C TYR A 75 -6.59 -9.17 17.10
N SER A 76 -6.14 -9.78 18.21
CA SER A 76 -5.83 -9.08 19.47
C SER A 76 -4.77 -7.99 19.34
N GLN A 77 -3.94 -8.03 18.29
CA GLN A 77 -2.90 -7.04 17.99
C GLN A 77 -3.36 -5.93 17.03
N VAL A 78 -4.59 -6.01 16.49
CA VAL A 78 -5.11 -5.03 15.54
C VAL A 78 -5.85 -3.93 16.29
N VAL A 79 -5.23 -2.74 16.36
CA VAL A 79 -5.84 -1.55 16.95
C VAL A 79 -6.89 -0.98 15.99
N THR A 80 -8.17 -1.04 16.37
CA THR A 80 -9.31 -0.59 15.54
C THR A 80 -9.77 0.83 15.86
N ASP A 81 -9.50 1.33 17.06
CA ASP A 81 -9.79 2.69 17.49
C ASP A 81 -8.50 3.52 17.49
N ARG A 82 -8.19 4.16 16.36
CA ARG A 82 -7.29 5.30 16.35
C ARG A 82 -8.17 6.54 16.34
N ALA A 83 -8.09 7.37 17.39
CA ALA A 83 -8.67 8.70 17.35
C ALA A 83 -8.19 9.35 16.05
N GLY A 84 -9.12 9.73 15.18
CA GLY A 84 -8.80 10.32 13.88
C GLY A 84 -7.85 11.47 14.13
N ALA A 85 -6.61 11.35 13.64
CA ALA A 85 -5.70 12.48 13.70
C ALA A 85 -6.36 13.60 12.89
N THR A 86 -6.58 14.74 13.52
CA THR A 86 -6.98 15.98 12.84
C THR A 86 -5.76 16.89 12.89
N GLY A 87 -5.39 17.50 11.76
CA GLY A 87 -4.12 18.23 11.63
C GLY A 87 -3.05 17.37 10.98
N TRP A 88 -2.04 16.92 11.73
CA TRP A 88 -0.83 16.31 11.15
C TRP A 88 -0.59 14.88 11.61
N VAL A 89 0.04 14.09 10.75
CA VAL A 89 0.56 12.77 11.07
C VAL A 89 2.04 12.67 10.72
N LEU A 90 2.78 11.91 11.54
CA LEU A 90 4.19 11.59 11.35
C LEU A 90 4.32 10.18 10.84
N GLN A 91 4.97 10.03 9.69
CA GLN A 91 5.47 8.76 9.21
C GLN A 91 6.94 8.64 9.59
N THR A 92 7.24 7.72 10.52
CA THR A 92 8.61 7.51 11.00
C THR A 92 9.26 6.37 10.24
N PHE A 93 10.49 6.58 9.80
CA PHE A 93 11.31 5.59 9.11
C PHE A 93 12.38 5.01 10.03
N PRO A 94 12.95 3.84 9.69
CA PRO A 94 14.18 3.36 10.31
C PRO A 94 15.27 4.45 10.27
N ALA A 95 16.13 4.50 11.29
CA ALA A 95 17.12 5.57 11.54
C ALA A 95 16.56 6.90 12.07
N GLY A 96 15.26 6.98 12.37
CA GLY A 96 14.68 8.11 13.14
C GLY A 96 14.36 9.35 12.32
N HIS A 97 14.48 9.27 10.99
CA HIS A 97 13.93 10.27 10.08
C HIS A 97 12.40 10.16 10.04
N ALA A 98 11.73 11.30 9.87
CA ALA A 98 10.28 11.34 9.75
C ALA A 98 9.82 12.24 8.61
N VAL A 99 8.66 11.91 8.04
CA VAL A 99 7.96 12.79 7.10
C VAL A 99 6.65 13.23 7.75
N VAL A 100 6.40 14.54 7.77
CA VAL A 100 5.15 15.14 8.24
C VAL A 100 4.15 15.14 7.08
N HIS A 101 2.91 14.77 7.37
CA HIS A 101 1.79 14.81 6.41
C HIS A 101 0.59 15.51 7.03
N GLU A 102 -0.24 16.14 6.21
CA GLU A 102 -1.62 16.46 6.59
C GLU A 102 -2.39 15.17 6.88
N ALA A 103 -3.29 15.21 7.85
CA ALA A 103 -4.20 14.13 8.16
C ALA A 103 -5.11 13.88 6.94
N GLY A 104 -5.04 12.67 6.40
CA GLY A 104 -5.74 12.29 5.16
C GLY A 104 -4.90 12.43 3.89
N CYS A 105 -3.61 12.77 3.99
CA CYS A 105 -2.70 12.59 2.87
C CYS A 105 -2.75 11.13 2.39
N TRP A 106 -2.79 10.95 1.07
CA TRP A 106 -2.85 9.62 0.45
C TRP A 106 -1.48 8.97 0.31
N VAL A 107 -0.38 9.67 0.60
CA VAL A 107 1.00 9.17 0.48
C VAL A 107 1.46 8.31 1.66
N PRO A 108 1.26 8.69 2.93
CA PRO A 108 1.81 7.94 4.05
C PRO A 108 1.21 6.54 4.11
N SER A 109 2.02 5.54 4.46
CA SER A 109 1.59 4.15 4.64
C SER A 109 2.30 3.54 5.85
N GLY A 110 1.68 2.51 6.45
CA GLY A 110 2.26 1.82 7.60
C GLY A 110 1.95 2.53 8.92
N HIS A 111 2.94 2.60 9.83
CA HIS A 111 2.72 3.17 11.16
C HIS A 111 2.77 4.70 11.14
N LEU A 112 1.63 5.34 11.45
CA LEU A 112 1.49 6.80 11.48
C LEU A 112 1.15 7.27 12.89
N GLY A 113 2.00 8.14 13.46
CA GLY A 113 1.71 8.81 14.73
C GLY A 113 0.94 10.10 14.51
N ALA A 114 -0.07 10.42 15.33
CA ALA A 114 -0.62 11.77 15.33
C ALA A 114 0.42 12.77 15.82
N ALA A 115 0.41 14.00 15.29
CA ALA A 115 1.26 15.09 15.75
C ALA A 115 0.46 16.38 15.87
N SER A 116 0.75 17.16 16.91
CA SER A 116 0.25 18.54 16.98
C SER A 116 0.97 19.43 15.98
N ARG A 117 0.40 20.61 15.73
CA ARG A 117 1.02 21.66 14.94
C ARG A 117 2.42 22.00 15.44
N GLU A 118 2.54 22.29 16.73
CA GLU A 118 3.77 22.69 17.39
C GLU A 118 4.82 21.59 17.33
N GLN A 119 4.41 20.33 17.51
CA GLN A 119 5.30 19.18 17.40
C GLN A 119 5.83 19.02 15.97
N ALA A 120 4.96 19.14 14.97
CA ALA A 120 5.35 19.05 13.56
C ALA A 120 6.33 20.17 13.18
N ALA A 121 6.03 21.41 13.57
CA ALA A 121 6.90 22.57 13.35
C ALA A 121 8.27 22.42 14.04
N ASP A 122 8.31 21.98 15.31
CA ASP A 122 9.58 21.75 16.04
C ASP A 122 10.44 20.67 15.38
N LEU A 123 9.83 19.57 14.92
CA LEU A 123 10.56 18.48 14.26
C LEU A 123 11.18 18.94 12.93
N ILE A 124 10.43 19.72 12.14
CA ILE A 124 10.94 20.30 10.88
C ILE A 124 12.07 21.30 11.18
N ALA A 125 11.86 22.21 12.13
CA ALA A 125 12.86 23.22 12.49
C ALA A 125 14.18 22.61 12.98
N ARG A 126 14.13 21.44 13.62
CA ARG A 126 15.31 20.69 14.10
C ARG A 126 15.92 19.75 13.05
N GLY A 127 15.40 19.70 11.83
CA GLY A 127 15.85 18.79 10.79
C GLY A 127 15.64 17.32 11.13
N ARG A 128 14.68 17.01 12.02
CA ARG A 128 14.30 15.65 12.40
C ARG A 128 13.08 15.12 11.64
N ALA A 129 12.42 16.01 10.88
CA ALA A 129 11.41 15.64 9.92
C ALA A 129 11.48 16.56 8.70
N GLU A 130 10.90 16.11 7.58
CA GLU A 130 10.66 16.93 6.40
C GLU A 130 9.16 16.98 6.07
N PRO A 131 8.67 18.07 5.47
CA PRO A 131 7.30 18.13 4.98
C PRO A 131 7.14 17.21 3.77
N CYS A 132 6.03 16.47 3.72
CA CYS A 132 5.67 15.69 2.54
C CYS A 132 5.57 16.59 1.30
N ASP A 133 6.22 16.19 0.22
CA ASP A 133 6.25 16.90 -1.07
C ASP A 133 4.89 16.91 -1.80
N VAL A 134 4.02 15.94 -1.50
CA VAL A 134 2.70 15.79 -2.11
C VAL A 134 1.63 16.63 -1.40
N CYS A 135 1.46 16.47 -0.09
CA CYS A 135 0.44 17.24 0.64
C CYS A 135 0.94 18.61 1.12
N LYS A 136 2.26 18.84 1.12
CA LYS A 136 2.91 20.10 1.50
C LYS A 136 2.33 20.70 2.79
N PRO A 137 2.41 19.97 3.92
CA PRO A 137 1.85 20.45 5.16
C PRO A 137 2.59 21.72 5.61
N GLU A 138 1.82 22.68 6.12
CA GLU A 138 2.34 23.95 6.68
C GLU A 138 2.00 24.04 8.19
N PRO A 139 2.67 23.23 9.03
CA PRO A 139 2.51 23.29 10.48
C PRO A 139 3.09 24.58 11.08
#